data_AF-A0A177PYG0-F1
#
_entry.id   AF-A0A177PYG0-F1
#
_cell.length_a   1.000
_cell.length_b   1.000
_cell.length_c   1.000
_cell.angle_alpha   90.00
_cell.angle_beta   90.00
_cell.angle_gamma   90.00
#
_symmetry.space_group_name_H-M   'P 1'
#
loop_
_entity.id
_entity.type
_entity.pdbx_description
1 polymer ?
#
loop_
_entity_poly.entity_id
_entity_poly.type
_entity_poly.pdbx_seq_one_letter_code
_entity_poly.pdbx_strand_id
1 'polypeptide(L)'
;MADHFVHLALIEHNFVGMIRRHLAGEANPVGLRQRDDGSDRPMEEIMKMVHKMTEDWASEHRGKSFSALVAVTLAGRAETLKLLAELTDEQLLEKLPGAPWSDGTIGGVLSVNGMHGRGHFKWATDGLAKQDAEAAAS
;
A
#
# COMPACT_ATOMS: atom_id res chain seq x y z
N MET A 1 -9.25 -4.53 13.32
CA MET A 1 -8.29 -5.61 12.99
C MET A 1 -8.41 -6.06 11.54
N ALA A 2 -9.59 -6.51 11.08
CA ALA A 2 -9.83 -6.90 9.68
C ALA A 2 -9.42 -5.82 8.66
N ASP A 3 -9.77 -4.56 8.92
CA ASP A 3 -9.48 -3.43 8.03
C ASP A 3 -7.97 -3.18 7.84
N HIS A 4 -7.14 -3.52 8.84
CA HIS A 4 -5.68 -3.36 8.71
C HIS A 4 -5.09 -4.36 7.70
N PHE A 5 -5.56 -5.61 7.70
CA PHE A 5 -5.12 -6.62 6.73
C PHE A 5 -5.51 -6.23 5.30
N VAL A 6 -6.78 -5.88 5.13
CA VAL A 6 -7.32 -5.47 3.83
C VAL A 6 -6.60 -4.23 3.30
N HIS A 7 -6.40 -3.21 4.15
CA HIS A 7 -5.66 -2.02 3.76
C HIS A 7 -4.21 -2.33 3.37
N LEU A 8 -3.51 -3.16 4.14
CA LEU A 8 -2.13 -3.55 3.79
C LEU A 8 -2.08 -4.25 2.43
N ALA A 9 -2.98 -5.19 2.16
CA ALA A 9 -3.03 -5.86 0.87
C ALA A 9 -3.20 -4.88 -0.31
N LEU A 10 -4.07 -3.86 -0.17
CA LEU A 10 -4.23 -2.82 -1.18
C LEU A 10 -2.92 -2.06 -1.44
N ILE A 11 -2.22 -1.67 -0.37
CA ILE A 11 -0.96 -0.94 -0.50
C ILE A 11 0.11 -1.80 -1.19
N GLU A 12 0.22 -3.09 -0.85
CA GLU A 12 1.12 -4.02 -1.53
C GLU A 12 0.83 -4.06 -3.05
N HIS A 13 -0.43 -4.27 -3.43
CA HIS A 13 -0.85 -4.31 -4.83
C HIS A 13 -0.56 -3.00 -5.57
N ASN A 14 -0.85 -1.86 -4.95
CA ASN A 14 -0.63 -0.55 -5.57
C ASN A 14 0.85 -0.27 -5.79
N PHE A 15 1.70 -0.60 -4.81
CA PHE A 15 3.14 -0.38 -4.89
C PHE A 15 3.79 -1.27 -5.94
N VAL A 16 3.43 -2.56 -5.98
CA VAL A 16 3.87 -3.47 -7.04
C VAL A 16 3.41 -2.97 -8.41
N GLY A 17 2.14 -2.56 -8.51
CA GLY A 17 1.55 -2.05 -9.75
C GLY A 17 2.32 -0.85 -10.30
N MET A 18 2.55 0.18 -9.49
CA MET A 18 3.25 1.38 -9.97
C MET A 18 4.70 1.11 -10.38
N ILE A 19 5.41 0.24 -9.65
CA ILE A 19 6.79 -0.12 -10.02
C ILE A 19 6.79 -0.89 -11.35
N ARG A 20 5.88 -1.86 -11.54
CA ARG A 20 5.78 -2.60 -12.80
C ARG A 20 5.43 -1.69 -13.99
N ARG A 21 4.52 -0.73 -13.80
CA ARG A 21 4.19 0.28 -14.83
C ARG A 21 5.40 1.13 -15.22
N HIS A 22 6.20 1.55 -14.23
CA HIS A 22 7.43 2.30 -14.48
C HIS A 22 8.44 1.49 -15.29
N LEU A 23 8.69 0.24 -14.91
CA LEU A 23 9.59 -0.65 -15.65
C LEU A 23 9.10 -0.97 -17.07
N ALA A 24 7.78 -0.88 -17.31
CA ALA A 24 7.18 -1.00 -18.63
C ALA A 24 7.26 0.29 -19.46
N GLY A 25 7.80 1.39 -18.91
CA GLY A 25 7.99 2.67 -19.60
C GLY A 25 6.76 3.59 -19.56
N GLU A 26 5.80 3.36 -18.65
CA GLU A 26 4.66 4.25 -18.52
C GLU A 26 5.08 5.62 -17.95
N ALA A 27 4.60 6.70 -18.58
CA ALA A 27 4.99 8.07 -18.23
C ALA A 27 4.47 8.55 -16.86
N ASN A 28 3.34 8.00 -16.39
CA ASN A 28 2.71 8.35 -15.11
C ASN A 28 2.43 7.09 -14.27
N PRO A 29 3.46 6.39 -13.80
CA PRO A 29 3.31 5.07 -13.19
C PRO A 29 2.61 5.13 -11.83
N VAL A 30 2.72 6.24 -11.09
CA VAL A 30 2.00 6.45 -9.83
C VAL A 30 0.53 6.79 -10.07
N GLY A 31 0.19 7.50 -11.15
CA GLY A 31 -1.19 7.74 -11.57
C GLY A 31 -2.03 8.65 -10.66
N LEU A 32 -1.42 9.27 -9.63
CA LEU A 32 -2.14 10.12 -8.68
C LEU A 32 -2.06 11.61 -9.02
N ARG A 33 -0.86 12.12 -9.32
CA ARG A 33 -0.64 13.58 -9.42
C ARG A 33 -1.04 14.17 -10.76
N GLN A 34 -0.91 13.42 -11.85
CA GLN A 34 -1.19 13.91 -13.19
C GLN A 34 -2.42 13.22 -13.78
N ARG A 35 -3.20 13.97 -14.56
CA ARG A 35 -4.25 13.45 -15.44
C ARG A 35 -3.64 12.92 -16.74
N ASP A 36 -4.46 12.26 -17.55
CA ASP A 36 -4.04 11.71 -18.84
C ASP A 36 -3.61 12.79 -19.84
N ASP A 37 -4.12 14.02 -19.68
CA ASP A 37 -3.71 15.19 -20.46
C ASP A 37 -2.42 15.87 -19.92
N GLY A 38 -1.79 15.31 -18.88
CA GLY A 38 -0.58 15.82 -18.24
C GLY A 38 -0.81 16.94 -17.23
N SER A 39 -2.04 17.39 -17.00
CA SER A 39 -2.34 18.43 -16.00
C SER A 39 -2.31 17.89 -14.57
N ASP A 40 -1.89 18.73 -13.62
CA ASP A 40 -1.83 18.36 -12.20
C ASP A 40 -3.24 18.27 -11.56
N ARG A 41 -3.47 17.24 -10.76
CA ARG A 41 -4.66 17.09 -9.90
C ARG A 41 -4.46 17.84 -8.59
N PRO A 42 -5.47 18.60 -8.11
CA PRO A 42 -5.43 19.19 -6.78
C PRO A 42 -5.47 18.11 -5.70
N MET A 43 -4.84 18.39 -4.56
CA MET A 43 -4.75 17.43 -3.45
C MET A 43 -6.11 16.90 -2.98
N GLU A 44 -7.16 17.73 -3.00
CA GLU A 44 -8.51 17.30 -2.62
C GLU A 44 -9.04 16.19 -3.55
N GLU A 45 -8.79 16.30 -4.85
CA GLU A 45 -9.18 15.29 -5.84
C GLU A 45 -8.38 14.00 -5.64
N ILE A 46 -7.07 14.12 -5.39
CA ILE A 46 -6.20 12.97 -5.06
C ILE A 46 -6.73 12.24 -3.83
N MET A 47 -7.06 12.96 -2.75
CA MET A 47 -7.58 12.34 -1.53
C MET A 47 -8.94 11.68 -1.74
N LYS A 48 -9.82 12.27 -2.56
CA LYS A 48 -11.09 11.64 -2.95
C LYS A 48 -10.86 10.31 -3.69
N MET A 49 -9.89 10.26 -4.61
CA MET A 49 -9.52 9.03 -5.31
C MET A 49 -8.96 7.98 -4.35
N VAL A 50 -8.05 8.37 -3.45
CA VAL A 50 -7.44 7.46 -2.45
C VAL A 50 -8.50 6.90 -1.50
N HIS A 51 -9.40 7.74 -0.99
CA HIS A 51 -10.50 7.30 -0.14
C HIS A 51 -11.45 6.35 -0.88
N LYS A 52 -11.83 6.69 -2.11
CA LYS A 52 -12.69 5.82 -2.93
C LYS A 52 -12.05 4.45 -3.17
N MET A 53 -10.79 4.43 -3.59
CA MET A 53 -10.04 3.18 -3.81
C MET A 53 -9.96 2.34 -2.53
N THR A 54 -9.75 2.98 -1.39
CA THR A 54 -9.68 2.29 -0.09
C THR A 54 -11.03 1.71 0.31
N GLU A 55 -12.12 2.47 0.15
CA GLU A 55 -13.48 2.00 0.49
C GLU A 55 -13.94 0.90 -0.47
N ASP A 56 -13.71 1.04 -1.77
CA ASP A 56 -14.07 0.03 -2.77
C ASP A 56 -13.39 -1.31 -2.44
N TRP A 57 -12.08 -1.27 -2.13
CA TRP A 57 -11.32 -2.46 -1.73
C TRP A 57 -11.78 -3.05 -0.39
N ALA A 58 -12.08 -2.20 0.60
CA ALA A 58 -12.62 -2.62 1.89
C ALA A 58 -13.99 -3.30 1.73
N SER A 59 -14.84 -2.75 0.86
CA SER A 59 -16.16 -3.28 0.55
C SER A 59 -16.06 -4.67 -0.11
N GLU A 60 -15.16 -4.86 -1.07
CA GLU A 60 -14.92 -6.15 -1.74
C GLU A 60 -14.51 -7.27 -0.76
N HIS A 61 -13.82 -6.91 0.32
CA HIS A 61 -13.30 -7.84 1.31
C HIS A 61 -14.19 -7.97 2.55
N ARG A 62 -15.29 -7.21 2.61
CA ARG A 62 -16.20 -7.18 3.76
C ARG A 62 -16.87 -8.54 3.94
N GLY A 63 -16.92 -9.02 5.18
CA GLY A 63 -17.53 -10.30 5.53
C GLY A 63 -16.68 -11.55 5.24
N LYS A 64 -15.48 -11.41 4.66
CA LYS A 64 -14.51 -12.52 4.58
C LYS A 64 -14.07 -12.94 5.99
N SER A 65 -13.76 -14.22 6.17
CA SER A 65 -13.21 -14.71 7.44
C SER A 65 -11.83 -14.10 7.70
N PHE A 66 -11.41 -14.08 8.97
CA PHE A 66 -10.07 -13.60 9.32
C PHE A 66 -8.97 -14.34 8.56
N SER A 67 -9.07 -15.68 8.45
CA SER A 67 -8.09 -16.48 7.68
C SER A 67 -8.04 -16.10 6.20
N ALA A 68 -9.19 -15.76 5.59
CA ALA A 68 -9.23 -15.29 4.21
C ALA A 68 -8.58 -13.90 4.06
N LEU A 69 -8.76 -12.99 5.04
CA LEU A 69 -8.10 -11.69 5.04
C LEU A 69 -6.58 -11.78 5.20
N VAL A 70 -6.13 -12.70 6.07
CA VAL A 70 -4.70 -13.02 6.21
C VAL A 70 -4.16 -13.56 4.88
N ALA A 71 -4.86 -14.49 4.23
CA ALA A 71 -4.43 -15.05 2.95
C ALA A 71 -4.29 -13.98 1.85
N VAL A 72 -5.26 -13.06 1.74
CA VAL A 72 -5.20 -11.93 0.80
C VAL A 72 -3.96 -11.05 1.06
N THR A 73 -3.69 -10.76 2.34
CA THR A 73 -2.53 -9.93 2.71
C THR A 73 -1.21 -10.62 2.40
N LEU A 74 -1.11 -11.92 2.69
CA LEU A 74 0.08 -12.73 2.39
C LEU A 74 0.32 -12.84 0.88
N ALA A 75 -0.73 -12.94 0.08
CA ALA A 75 -0.61 -12.95 -1.37
C ALA A 75 -0.03 -11.61 -1.88
N GLY A 76 -0.54 -10.48 -1.40
CA GLY A 76 0.03 -9.16 -1.73
C GLY A 76 1.51 -9.05 -1.34
N ARG A 77 1.87 -9.48 -0.13
CA ARG A 77 3.27 -9.50 0.32
C ARG A 77 4.15 -10.41 -0.54
N ALA A 78 3.64 -11.57 -0.95
CA ALA A 78 4.39 -12.50 -1.80
C ALA A 78 4.73 -11.84 -3.15
N GLU A 79 3.79 -11.10 -3.75
CA GLU A 79 4.05 -10.35 -4.98
C GLU A 79 5.09 -9.24 -4.80
N THR A 80 5.07 -8.52 -3.67
CA THR A 80 6.10 -7.53 -3.35
C THR A 80 7.48 -8.16 -3.21
N LEU A 81 7.58 -9.31 -2.51
CA LEU A 81 8.84 -10.02 -2.34
C LEU A 81 9.36 -10.60 -3.65
N LYS A 82 8.46 -11.11 -4.50
CA LYS A 82 8.78 -11.57 -5.84
C LYS A 82 9.34 -10.43 -6.69
N LEU A 83 8.65 -9.28 -6.71
CA LEU A 83 9.15 -8.09 -7.40
C LEU A 83 10.54 -7.69 -6.89
N LEU A 84 10.75 -7.64 -5.58
CA LEU A 84 12.05 -7.31 -5.00
C LEU A 84 13.16 -8.27 -5.46
N ALA A 85 12.85 -9.56 -5.60
CA ALA A 85 13.80 -10.55 -6.10
C ALA A 85 14.07 -10.45 -7.62
N GLU A 86 13.18 -9.82 -8.38
CA GLU A 86 13.31 -9.59 -9.82
C GLU A 86 14.11 -8.31 -10.15
N LEU A 87 14.19 -7.35 -9.23
CA LEU A 87 14.84 -6.06 -9.44
C LEU A 87 16.37 -6.15 -9.38
N THR A 88 17.06 -5.42 -10.27
CA THR A 88 18.50 -5.19 -10.15
C THR A 88 18.82 -4.03 -9.22
N ASP A 89 20.08 -3.93 -8.78
CA ASP A 89 20.55 -2.80 -7.98
C ASP A 89 20.37 -1.46 -8.70
N GLU A 90 20.58 -1.42 -10.02
CA GLU A 90 20.36 -0.23 -10.83
C GLU A 90 18.88 0.17 -10.84
N GLN A 91 17.98 -0.80 -11.00
CA GLN A 91 16.54 -0.54 -10.97
C GLN A 91 16.08 -0.06 -9.59
N LEU A 92 16.67 -0.57 -8.50
CA LEU A 92 16.37 -0.09 -7.16
C LEU A 92 16.75 1.40 -6.98
N LEU A 93 17.75 1.89 -7.70
CA LEU A 93 18.20 3.29 -7.67
C LEU A 93 17.39 4.21 -8.60
N GLU A 94 16.58 3.67 -9.52
CA GLU A 94 15.75 4.48 -10.41
C GLU A 94 14.72 5.31 -9.65
N LYS A 95 14.48 6.54 -10.12
CA LYS A 95 13.39 7.38 -9.63
C LYS A 95 12.07 6.88 -10.18
N LEU A 96 11.09 6.70 -9.30
CA LEU A 96 9.71 6.42 -9.67
C LEU A 96 8.97 7.76 -9.88
N PRO A 97 8.61 8.14 -11.12
CA PRO A 97 7.97 9.42 -11.39
C PRO A 97 6.67 9.59 -10.60
N GLY A 98 6.57 10.73 -9.91
CA GLY A 98 5.39 11.07 -9.11
C GLY A 98 5.36 10.46 -7.70
N ALA A 99 6.34 9.66 -7.30
CA ALA A 99 6.39 9.06 -5.96
C ALA A 99 6.79 10.09 -4.89
N PRO A 100 5.92 10.40 -3.91
CA PRO A 100 6.25 11.30 -2.80
C PRO A 100 6.91 10.58 -1.61
N TRP A 101 7.19 9.29 -1.73
CA TRP A 101 7.63 8.45 -0.61
C TRP A 101 9.15 8.33 -0.57
N SER A 102 9.72 8.44 0.64
CA SER A 102 11.17 8.40 0.85
C SER A 102 11.91 9.40 -0.05
N ASP A 103 13.02 8.99 -0.65
CA ASP A 103 13.77 9.72 -1.66
C ASP A 103 13.20 9.56 -3.09
N GLY A 104 12.06 8.89 -3.26
CA GLY A 104 11.41 8.65 -4.54
C GLY A 104 12.09 7.59 -5.42
N THR A 105 13.09 6.87 -4.91
CA THR A 105 13.65 5.70 -5.63
C THR A 105 12.73 4.49 -5.49
N ILE A 106 12.83 3.52 -6.39
CA ILE A 106 12.11 2.23 -6.24
C ILE A 106 12.46 1.56 -4.91
N GLY A 107 13.75 1.53 -4.54
CA GLY A 107 14.19 0.97 -3.25
C GLY A 107 13.63 1.74 -2.06
N GLY A 108 13.63 3.07 -2.11
CA GLY A 108 13.05 3.93 -1.08
C GLY A 108 11.54 3.72 -0.91
N VAL A 109 10.82 3.58 -2.02
CA VAL A 109 9.38 3.28 -2.05
C VAL A 109 9.08 1.90 -1.43
N LEU A 110 9.83 0.86 -1.80
CA LEU A 110 9.69 -0.48 -1.21
C LEU A 110 10.01 -0.49 0.29
N SER A 111 11.01 0.29 0.72
CA SER A 111 11.33 0.46 2.14
C SER A 111 10.17 1.08 2.93
N VAL A 112 9.53 2.12 2.39
CA VAL A 112 8.33 2.74 3.00
C VAL A 112 7.18 1.74 3.09
N ASN A 113 6.94 0.93 2.06
CA ASN A 113 5.94 -0.13 2.11
C ASN A 113 6.22 -1.13 3.24
N GLY A 114 7.48 -1.56 3.37
CA GLY A 114 7.90 -2.45 4.46
C GLY A 114 7.67 -1.84 5.85
N MET A 115 7.96 -0.55 6.03
CA MET A 115 7.70 0.17 7.29
C MET A 115 6.21 0.36 7.56
N HIS A 116 5.38 0.56 6.53
CA HIS A 116 3.93 0.72 6.67
C HIS A 116 3.29 -0.49 7.34
N GLY A 117 3.68 -1.69 6.95
CA GLY A 117 3.27 -2.94 7.61
C GLY A 117 3.59 -2.98 9.10
N ARG A 118 4.76 -2.47 9.51
CA ARG A 118 5.15 -2.39 10.94
C ARG A 118 4.29 -1.41 11.72
N GLY A 119 3.94 -0.27 11.11
CA GLY A 119 3.03 0.71 11.71
C GLY A 119 1.65 0.10 12.00
N HIS A 120 1.08 -0.59 11.02
CA HIS A 120 -0.19 -1.28 11.18
C HIS A 120 -0.15 -2.39 12.24
N PHE A 121 0.94 -3.16 12.30
CA PHE A 121 1.11 -4.16 13.36
C PHE A 121 1.10 -3.51 14.75
N LYS A 122 1.84 -2.40 14.93
CA LYS A 122 1.85 -1.66 16.19
C LYS A 122 0.45 -1.16 16.57
N TRP A 123 -0.28 -0.53 15.65
CA TRP A 123 -1.62 -0.02 15.94
C TRP A 123 -2.61 -1.14 16.27
N ALA A 124 -2.50 -2.27 15.59
CA ALA A 124 -3.28 -3.46 15.88
C ALA A 124 -3.01 -4.00 17.30
N THR A 125 -1.75 -4.11 17.71
CA THR A 125 -1.37 -4.59 19.05
C THR A 125 -1.75 -3.60 20.15
N ASP A 126 -1.55 -2.30 19.91
CA ASP A 126 -1.92 -1.24 20.87
C ASP A 126 -3.45 -1.24 21.08
N GLY A 127 -4.22 -1.42 20.00
CA GLY A 127 -5.68 -1.51 20.06
C GLY A 127 -6.18 -2.72 20.86
N LEU A 128 -5.58 -3.89 20.67
CA LEU A 128 -5.90 -5.10 21.45
C LEU A 128 -5.60 -4.90 22.94
N ALA A 129 -4.40 -4.40 23.26
CA ALA A 129 -4.01 -4.17 24.66
C ALA A 129 -4.96 -3.20 25.37
N LYS A 130 -5.45 -2.17 24.64
CA LYS A 130 -6.45 -1.23 25.16
C LYS A 130 -7.79 -1.93 25.44
N GLN A 131 -8.28 -2.77 24.52
CA GLN A 131 -9.52 -3.53 24.71
C GLN A 131 -9.44 -4.47 25.92
N ASP A 132 -8.31 -5.16 26.10
CA ASP A 132 -8.08 -6.06 27.23
C ASP A 132 -8.08 -5.29 28.56
N ALA A 133 -7.44 -4.12 28.60
CA ALA A 133 -7.41 -3.27 29.79
C ALA A 133 -8.80 -2.72 30.16
N GLU A 134 -9.61 -2.35 29.17
CA GLU A 134 -10.99 -1.91 29.37
C GLU A 134 -11.88 -3.04 29.90
N ALA A 135 -11.73 -4.26 29.37
CA ALA A 135 -12.48 -5.43 29.82
C ALA A 135 -12.09 -5.89 31.23
N ALA A 136 -10.82 -5.72 31.63
CA ALA A 136 -10.37 -6.04 32.99
C ALA A 136 -10.83 -5.01 34.04
N ALA A 137 -11.28 -3.83 33.61
CA ALA A 137 -11.76 -2.75 34.46
C ALA A 137 -13.29 -2.73 34.63
N SER A 138 -14.02 -3.59 33.92
CA SER A 138 -15.49 -3.76 33.97
C SER A 138 -15.91 -4.98 34.78
#